data_AF-D9VJH2-F1
#
_entry.id   AF-D9VJH2-F1
#
_cell.length_a   1.000
_cell.length_b   1.000
_cell.length_c   1.000
_cell.angle_alpha   90.00
_cell.angle_beta   90.00
_cell.angle_gamma   90.00
#
_symmetry.space_group_name_H-M   'P 1'
#
loop_
_entity.id
_entity.type
_entity.pdbx_description
1 polymer ?
#
loop_
_entity_poly.entity_id
_entity_poly.type
_entity_poly.pdbx_seq_one_letter_code
_entity_poly.pdbx_strand_id
1 'polypeptide(L)'
;MPPEYEAFVRLVQNLSPRTLADEGATAHWLDLFELAALTGRSAAHRPVPPVRDRLAEYGRITVPVHVVGFADDVLAPAPLGREVARAVPGARYTELADAGHLGFLERPGAFNTVLLDFLTTLAPTTDPGVSRVP
;
A
#
# COMPACT_ATOMS: atom_id res chain seq x y z
N MET A 1 -9.81 22.26 7.87
CA MET A 1 -8.66 21.86 8.70
C MET A 1 -7.44 22.58 8.14
N PRO A 2 -6.53 23.14 8.96
CA PRO A 2 -5.33 23.78 8.44
C PRO A 2 -4.47 22.79 7.63
N PRO A 3 -3.89 23.18 6.47
CA PRO A 3 -3.09 22.30 5.62
C PRO A 3 -1.92 21.62 6.34
N GLU A 4 -1.24 22.35 7.23
CA GLU A 4 -0.11 21.86 8.02
C GLU A 4 -0.52 20.74 8.99
N TYR A 5 -1.70 20.86 9.59
CA TYR A 5 -2.24 19.83 10.46
C TYR A 5 -2.67 18.60 9.63
N GLU A 6 -3.23 18.82 8.44
CA GLU A 6 -3.52 17.72 7.51
C GLU A 6 -2.26 16.95 7.14
N ALA A 7 -1.20 17.69 6.78
CA ALA A 7 0.08 17.11 6.39
C ALA A 7 0.67 16.27 7.54
N PHE A 8 0.66 16.78 8.77
CA PHE A 8 1.12 16.04 9.94
C PHE A 8 0.31 14.75 10.18
N VAL A 9 -1.03 14.82 10.13
CA VAL A 9 -1.87 13.63 10.30
C VAL A 9 -1.60 12.60 9.20
N ARG A 10 -1.42 13.04 7.95
CA ARG A 10 -1.08 12.15 6.83
C ARG A 10 0.27 11.49 7.05
N LEU A 11 1.25 12.26 7.48
CA LEU A 11 2.60 11.77 7.79
C LEU A 11 2.55 10.61 8.78
N VAL A 12 1.93 10.79 9.94
CA VAL A 12 1.90 9.76 11.00
C VAL A 12 1.01 8.55 10.68
N GLN A 13 0.01 8.72 9.82
CA GLN A 13 -0.87 7.61 9.42
C GLN A 13 -0.31 6.78 8.26
N ASN A 14 0.52 7.37 7.41
CA ASN A 14 0.93 6.74 6.15
C ASN A 14 2.35 6.22 6.15
N LEU A 15 3.22 6.73 7.02
CA LEU A 15 4.66 6.42 6.99
C LEU A 15 5.07 5.58 8.19
N SER A 16 6.08 4.75 7.98
CA SER A 16 6.72 3.95 9.02
C SER A 16 7.44 4.83 10.04
N PRO A 17 7.47 4.45 11.33
CA PRO A 17 8.37 5.03 12.32
C PRO A 17 9.82 5.11 11.84
N ARG A 18 10.27 4.18 10.99
CA ARG A 18 11.63 4.17 10.44
C ARG A 18 11.88 5.33 9.47
N THR A 19 10.87 5.75 8.71
CA THR A 19 10.91 6.93 7.83
C THR A 19 10.79 8.21 8.64
N LEU A 20 9.91 8.22 9.66
CA LEU A 20 9.75 9.36 10.57
C LEU A 20 11.00 9.68 11.39
N ALA A 21 11.86 8.68 11.63
CA ALA A 21 13.14 8.86 12.31
C ALA A 21 14.22 9.55 11.44
N ASP A 22 13.96 9.76 10.15
CA ASP A 22 14.82 10.52 9.24
C ASP A 22 14.24 11.93 9.06
N GLU A 23 14.93 12.94 9.58
CA GLU A 23 14.49 14.34 9.55
C GLU A 23 14.35 14.88 8.11
N GLY A 24 15.27 14.50 7.22
CA GLY A 24 15.26 14.95 5.83
C GLY A 24 14.11 14.34 5.04
N ALA A 25 13.88 13.04 5.22
CA ALA A 25 12.72 12.37 4.62
C ALA A 25 11.42 12.93 5.19
N THR A 26 11.34 13.15 6.50
CA THR A 26 10.17 13.71 7.18
C THR A 26 9.81 15.10 6.64
N ALA A 27 10.78 16.00 6.51
CA ALA A 27 10.56 17.33 5.95
C ALA A 27 10.02 17.25 4.51
N HIS A 28 10.64 16.41 3.67
CA HIS A 28 10.20 16.24 2.28
C HIS A 28 8.77 15.72 2.19
N TRP A 29 8.41 14.74 3.02
CA TRP A 29 7.04 14.21 3.05
C TRP A 29 6.02 15.22 3.56
N LEU A 30 6.39 16.04 4.54
CA LEU A 30 5.54 17.14 5.01
C LEU A 30 5.24 18.12 3.86
N ASP A 31 6.27 18.56 3.13
CA ASP A 31 6.11 19.44 1.97
C ASP A 31 5.17 18.84 0.90
N LEU A 32 5.35 17.55 0.60
CA LEU A 32 4.50 16.85 -0.38
C LEU A 32 3.05 16.75 0.10
N PHE A 33 2.81 16.41 1.37
CA PHE A 33 1.45 16.33 1.90
C PHE A 33 0.79 17.70 2.03
N GLU A 34 1.53 18.74 2.39
CA GLU A 34 1.03 20.11 2.43
C GLU A 34 0.65 20.60 1.03
N LEU A 35 1.50 20.36 0.03
CA LEU A 35 1.19 20.66 -1.37
C LEU A 35 -0.06 19.90 -1.86
N ALA A 36 -0.18 18.62 -1.51
CA ALA A 36 -1.37 17.84 -1.82
C ALA A 36 -2.64 18.41 -1.17
N ALA A 37 -2.56 18.81 0.11
CA ALA A 37 -3.66 19.46 0.83
C ALA A 37 -4.07 20.80 0.16
N LEU A 38 -3.10 21.62 -0.24
CA LEU A 38 -3.35 22.91 -0.90
C LEU A 38 -4.07 22.78 -2.25
N THR A 39 -3.83 21.69 -2.98
CA THR A 39 -4.45 21.47 -4.29
C THR A 39 -5.85 20.86 -4.20
N GLY A 40 -6.33 20.51 -3.00
CA GLY A 40 -7.55 19.73 -2.81
C GLY A 40 -7.47 18.31 -3.40
N ARG A 41 -6.27 17.91 -3.85
CA ARG A 41 -5.93 16.57 -4.34
C ARG A 41 -5.18 15.78 -3.29
N SER A 42 -5.31 16.15 -2.01
CA SER A 42 -5.00 15.19 -0.97
C SER A 42 -5.86 13.98 -1.32
N ALA A 43 -5.19 12.85 -1.59
CA ALA A 43 -5.84 11.56 -1.63
C ALA A 43 -6.30 11.32 -0.21
N ALA A 44 -7.32 12.07 0.20
CA ALA A 44 -7.84 11.96 1.51
C ALA A 44 -8.30 10.52 1.57
N HIS A 45 -7.76 9.76 2.52
CA HIS A 45 -8.52 8.69 3.12
C HIS A 45 -9.75 9.36 3.70
N ARG A 46 -10.72 9.60 2.81
CA ARG A 46 -12.07 9.96 3.18
C ARG A 46 -12.50 8.77 4.03
N PRO A 47 -13.04 8.99 5.24
CA PRO A 47 -13.54 7.92 6.05
C PRO A 47 -14.42 7.03 5.16
N VAL A 48 -13.92 5.85 4.84
CA VAL A 48 -14.71 4.88 4.08
C VAL A 48 -15.63 4.29 5.13
N PRO A 49 -16.97 4.37 4.95
CA PRO A 49 -17.88 3.72 5.87
C PRO A 49 -17.49 2.24 5.98
N PRO A 50 -17.71 1.60 7.15
CA PRO A 50 -17.37 0.20 7.36
C PRO A 50 -17.85 -0.63 6.17
N VAL A 51 -16.90 -1.21 5.45
CA VAL A 51 -17.20 -2.03 4.29
C VAL A 51 -17.63 -3.39 4.83
N ARG A 52 -18.68 -3.97 4.24
CA ARG A 52 -19.11 -5.33 4.57
C ARG A 52 -17.92 -6.29 4.48
N ASP A 53 -17.78 -7.14 5.49
CA ASP A 53 -16.82 -8.26 5.47
C ASP A 53 -17.07 -9.16 4.24
N ARG A 54 -15.99 -9.46 3.51
CA ARG A 54 -16.00 -10.30 2.31
C ARG A 54 -15.11 -11.52 2.44
N LEU A 55 -14.60 -11.84 3.63
CA LEU A 55 -13.62 -12.90 3.81
C LEU A 55 -14.11 -14.25 3.27
N ALA A 56 -15.39 -14.59 3.52
CA ALA A 56 -16.01 -15.82 3.01
C ALA A 56 -16.11 -15.87 1.47
N GLU A 57 -16.09 -14.73 0.78
CA GLU A 57 -16.18 -14.65 -0.67
C GLU A 57 -14.83 -14.81 -1.36
N TYR A 58 -13.75 -14.46 -0.67
CA TYR A 58 -12.38 -14.58 -1.19
C TYR A 58 -11.97 -16.03 -1.50
N GLY A 59 -12.63 -17.01 -0.86
CA GLY A 59 -12.51 -18.43 -1.19
C GLY A 59 -12.86 -18.79 -2.64
N ARG A 60 -13.58 -17.91 -3.36
CA ARG A 60 -13.96 -18.13 -4.78
C ARG A 60 -12.94 -17.58 -5.78
N ILE A 61 -11.88 -16.90 -5.32
CA ILE A 61 -10.84 -16.38 -6.20
C ILE A 61 -10.00 -17.54 -6.73
N THR A 62 -9.88 -17.66 -8.06
CA THR A 62 -9.19 -18.77 -8.74
C THR A 62 -7.93 -18.36 -9.50
N VAL A 63 -7.63 -17.07 -9.57
CA VAL A 63 -6.40 -16.56 -10.20
C VAL A 63 -5.26 -16.49 -9.17
N PRO A 64 -3.99 -16.52 -9.60
CA PRO A 64 -2.86 -16.29 -8.70
C PRO A 64 -2.99 -14.96 -7.97
N VAL A 65 -2.76 -14.96 -6.65
CA VAL A 65 -2.82 -13.78 -5.79
C VAL A 65 -1.57 -13.70 -4.92
N HIS A 66 -1.02 -12.50 -4.79
CA HIS A 66 0.00 -12.16 -3.79
C HIS A 66 -0.49 -10.98 -2.98
N VAL A 67 -0.70 -11.20 -1.69
CA VAL A 67 -1.02 -10.13 -0.74
C VAL A 67 0.28 -9.63 -0.14
N VAL A 68 0.58 -8.34 -0.33
CA VAL A 68 1.73 -7.68 0.27
C VAL A 68 1.21 -6.78 1.40
N GLY A 69 1.65 -7.04 2.63
CA GLY A 69 1.40 -6.20 3.79
C GLY A 69 2.62 -5.36 4.13
N PHE A 70 2.40 -4.22 4.79
CA PHE A 70 3.46 -3.39 5.35
C PHE A 70 3.35 -3.41 6.88
N ALA A 71 4.47 -3.68 7.56
CA ALA A 71 4.48 -4.01 8.98
C ALA A 71 3.98 -2.86 9.88
N ASP A 72 4.20 -1.61 9.46
CA ASP A 72 3.85 -0.40 10.21
C ASP A 72 2.58 0.29 9.67
N ASP A 73 1.83 -0.36 8.76
CA ASP A 73 0.59 0.20 8.23
C ASP A 73 -0.52 0.19 9.29
N VAL A 74 -0.96 1.37 9.69
CA VAL A 74 -2.06 1.55 10.66
C VAL A 74 -3.43 1.67 10.00
N LEU A 75 -3.48 1.90 8.69
CA LEU A 75 -4.70 2.08 7.91
C LEU A 75 -5.22 0.77 7.33
N ALA A 76 -4.31 -0.09 6.87
CA ALA A 76 -4.57 -1.47 6.48
C ALA A 76 -3.60 -2.44 7.19
N PRO A 77 -3.78 -2.68 8.49
CA PRO A 77 -2.84 -3.48 9.28
C PRO A 77 -2.49 -4.83 8.66
N ALA A 78 -1.19 -5.16 8.66
CA ALA A 78 -0.66 -6.42 8.14
C ALA A 78 -1.42 -7.69 8.58
N PRO A 79 -1.92 -7.83 9.84
CA PRO A 79 -2.76 -8.96 10.22
C PRO A 79 -4.01 -9.16 9.34
N LEU A 80 -4.67 -8.08 8.90
CA LEU A 80 -5.83 -8.16 8.02
C LEU A 80 -5.43 -8.63 6.61
N GLY A 81 -4.29 -8.17 6.10
CA GLY A 81 -3.72 -8.70 4.86
C GLY A 81 -3.40 -10.20 4.94
N ARG A 82 -2.86 -10.67 6.07
CA ARG A 82 -2.65 -12.10 6.32
C ARG A 82 -3.96 -12.89 6.32
N GLU A 83 -5.02 -12.32 6.87
CA GLU A 83 -6.35 -12.93 6.87
C GLU A 83 -6.89 -13.09 5.45
N VAL A 84 -6.76 -12.06 4.60
CA VAL A 84 -7.10 -12.13 3.17
C VAL A 84 -6.32 -13.23 2.47
N ALA A 85 -5.00 -13.30 2.66
CA ALA A 85 -4.16 -14.31 2.03
C ALA A 85 -4.54 -15.74 2.46
N ARG A 86 -4.96 -15.94 3.72
CA ARG A 86 -5.44 -17.25 4.20
C ARG A 86 -6.78 -17.65 3.58
N ALA A 87 -7.63 -16.68 3.26
CA ALA A 87 -8.95 -16.94 2.69
C ALA A 87 -8.91 -17.24 1.18
N VAL A 88 -7.88 -16.76 0.47
CA VAL A 88 -7.74 -17.00 -0.98
C VAL A 88 -6.95 -18.29 -1.25
N PRO A 89 -7.54 -19.28 -1.97
CA PRO A 89 -6.83 -20.51 -2.31
C PRO A 89 -5.55 -20.24 -3.10
N GLY A 90 -4.42 -20.74 -2.61
CA GLY A 90 -3.12 -20.62 -3.28
C GLY A 90 -2.49 -19.22 -3.23
N ALA A 91 -3.05 -18.28 -2.47
CA ALA A 91 -2.45 -16.96 -2.33
C ALA A 91 -1.12 -17.01 -1.58
N ARG A 92 -0.21 -16.11 -1.97
CA ARG A 92 1.04 -15.83 -1.25
C ARG A 92 0.84 -14.62 -0.35
N TYR A 93 1.60 -14.60 0.74
CA TYR A 93 1.69 -13.44 1.63
C TYR A 93 3.15 -13.04 1.82
N THR A 94 3.43 -11.75 1.71
CA THR A 94 4.72 -11.17 2.10
C THR A 94 4.47 -9.92 2.93
N GLU A 95 5.22 -9.78 4.01
CA GLU A 95 5.18 -8.59 4.87
C GLU A 95 6.51 -7.86 4.72
N LEU A 96 6.46 -6.57 4.38
CA LEU A 96 7.65 -5.72 4.35
C LEU A 96 7.80 -5.02 5.70
N ALA A 97 8.96 -5.22 6.32
CA ALA A 97 9.35 -4.50 7.53
C ALA A 97 9.63 -3.02 7.22
N ASP A 98 9.51 -2.18 8.25
CA ASP A 98 9.84 -0.76 8.23
C ASP A 98 9.12 0.03 7.11
N ALA A 99 7.85 -0.30 6.87
CA ALA A 99 7.02 0.26 5.83
C ALA A 99 5.62 0.54 6.41
N GLY A 100 5.13 1.78 6.22
CA GLY A 100 3.79 2.21 6.55
C GLY A 100 2.83 1.98 5.38
N HIS A 101 1.68 2.65 5.39
CA HIS A 101 0.66 2.51 4.35
C HIS A 101 1.16 2.83 2.94
N LEU A 102 2.07 3.79 2.81
CA LEU A 102 2.74 4.14 1.55
C LEU A 102 4.06 3.39 1.39
N GLY A 103 4.16 2.16 1.91
CA GLY A 103 5.36 1.34 1.92
C GLY A 103 6.01 1.13 0.55
N PHE A 104 5.22 1.16 -0.53
CA PHE A 104 5.72 1.09 -1.90
C PHE A 104 6.45 2.37 -2.35
N LEU A 105 6.19 3.51 -1.72
CA LEU A 105 6.95 4.76 -1.91
C LEU A 105 8.09 4.90 -0.91
N GLU A 106 7.94 4.38 0.32
CA GLU A 106 9.01 4.39 1.32
C GLU A 106 10.12 3.40 0.99
N ARG A 107 9.74 2.20 0.51
CA ARG A 107 10.62 1.07 0.20
C ARG A 107 10.38 0.53 -1.21
N PRO A 108 10.53 1.38 -2.25
CA PRO A 108 10.23 0.99 -3.63
C PRO A 108 11.07 -0.19 -4.08
N GLY A 109 12.34 -0.29 -3.67
CA GLY A 109 13.19 -1.43 -3.99
C GLY A 109 12.62 -2.76 -3.48
N ALA A 110 12.31 -2.83 -2.18
CA ALA A 110 11.77 -4.05 -1.57
C ALA A 110 10.40 -4.42 -2.14
N PHE A 111 9.51 -3.44 -2.30
CA PHE A 111 8.20 -3.67 -2.91
C PHE A 111 8.31 -4.14 -4.36
N ASN A 112 9.13 -3.47 -5.18
CA ASN A 112 9.31 -3.83 -6.59
C ASN A 112 9.91 -5.22 -6.76
N THR A 113 10.85 -5.63 -5.89
CA THR A 113 11.36 -7.00 -5.89
C THR A 113 10.24 -8.01 -5.67
N VAL A 114 9.42 -7.84 -4.61
CA VAL A 114 8.30 -8.76 -4.33
C VAL A 114 7.30 -8.80 -5.48
N LEU A 115 6.96 -7.64 -6.06
CA LEU A 115 6.05 -7.53 -7.19
C LEU A 115 6.59 -8.25 -8.44
N LEU A 116 7.83 -7.95 -8.83
CA LEU A 116 8.45 -8.54 -10.01
C LEU A 116 8.65 -10.05 -9.85
N ASP A 117 9.10 -10.50 -8.68
CA ASP A 117 9.25 -11.92 -8.37
C ASP A 117 7.92 -12.65 -8.53
N PHE A 118 6.81 -12.09 -8.01
CA PHE A 118 5.50 -12.67 -8.23
C PHE A 118 5.12 -12.75 -9.70
N LEU A 119 5.29 -11.66 -10.46
CA LEU A 119 4.96 -11.61 -11.88
C LEU A 119 5.75 -12.63 -12.70
N THR A 120 7.01 -12.89 -12.36
CA THR A 120 7.83 -13.91 -13.03
C THR A 120 7.31 -15.33 -12.83
N THR A 121 6.51 -15.57 -11.79
CA THR A 121 5.88 -16.87 -11.55
C THR A 121 4.59 -17.08 -12.33
N LEU A 122 4.09 -16.05 -13.02
CA LEU A 122 2.88 -16.12 -13.83
C LEU A 122 3.23 -16.57 -15.25
N ALA A 123 2.34 -17.37 -15.86
CA ALA A 123 2.46 -17.69 -17.26
C ALA A 123 2.30 -16.41 -18.11
N PRO A 124 3.07 -16.23 -19.20
CA PRO A 124 2.89 -15.10 -20.10
C PRO A 124 1.45 -15.05 -20.63
N THR A 125 0.82 -13.89 -20.55
CA THR A 125 -0.52 -13.70 -21.13
C THR A 125 -0.41 -13.77 -22.65
N THR A 126 -1.28 -14.53 -23.30
CA THR A 126 -1.43 -14.58 -24.78
C THR A 126 -2.20 -13.40 -25.36
N ASP A 127 -2.69 -12.49 -24.53
CA ASP A 127 -3.33 -11.24 -24.94
C ASP A 127 -2.24 -10.23 -25.31
N PRO A 128 -2.14 -9.80 -26.59
CA PRO A 128 -1.12 -8.86 -27.05
C PRO A 128 -1.30 -7.44 -26.53
N GLY A 129 -2.25 -7.19 -25.61
CA GLY A 129 -2.44 -5.99 -24.78
C GLY A 129 -1.65 -4.75 -25.21
N VAL A 130 -2.37 -3.70 -25.64
CA VAL A 130 -1.76 -2.47 -26.18
C VAL A 130 -0.73 -1.88 -25.22
N SER A 131 0.55 -2.06 -25.53
CA SER A 131 1.64 -1.37 -24.86
C SER A 131 1.59 0.11 -25.22
N ARG A 132 1.27 0.96 -24.25
CA ARG A 132 1.58 2.39 -24.31
C ARG A 132 2.54 2.70 -23.18
N VAL A 133 3.80 2.87 -23.55
CA VAL A 133 4.79 3.55 -22.73
C VAL A 133 4.94 4.95 -23.33
N PRO A 134 4.71 6.04 -22.57
CA PRO A 134 5.04 7.38 -23.03
C PRO A 134 6.56 7.56 -23.20
#